data_AF-A0AAY4BFD4-F1
#
_entry.id   AF-A0AAY4BFD4-F1
#
_cell.length_a   1.000
_cell.length_b   1.000
_cell.length_c   1.000
_cell.angle_alpha   90.00
_cell.angle_beta   90.00
_cell.angle_gamma   90.00
#
_symmetry.space_group_name_H-M   'P 1'
#
loop_
_entity.id
_entity.type
_entity.pdbx_description
1 polymer ?
#
loop_
_entity_poly.entity_id
_entity_poly.type
_entity_poly.pdbx_seq_one_letter_code
_entity_poly.pdbx_strand_id
1 'polypeptide(L)'
;MARLGIMSKFTYMFVTCTFLFIIIMSCYGCKQAEYGIDSECCPMCSPGYFVHRHCTEYTSTTCLPCPSSTFIGEPSGLEKCRSCTTCDTNLGLRIQKNCTSVSDTTCDPLEGNFCSRFSPPSCSLAQKHTQCEPGQYIKQNGTASTDTVCTDCVGDTYSDGSFSTCRSHTQCKLMRKGGTSSSDAECEDVVTIIVIILSLLLVVTMMLIFFWCWQKRNIPV
;
A
#
# COMPACT_ATOMS: atom_id res chain seq x y z
N MET A 1 -23.02 -26.13 60.98
CA MET A 1 -22.05 -25.03 61.20
C MET A 1 -20.58 -25.41 60.99
N ALA A 2 -20.18 -26.69 61.03
CA ALA A 2 -18.76 -27.09 60.90
C ALA A 2 -18.17 -27.03 59.46
N ARG A 3 -18.98 -27.20 58.39
CA ARG A 3 -18.48 -27.17 57.00
C ARG A 3 -18.11 -25.77 56.49
N LEU A 4 -18.74 -24.72 57.02
CA LEU A 4 -18.49 -23.33 56.62
C LEU A 4 -17.13 -22.80 57.13
N GLY A 5 -16.70 -23.24 58.33
CA GLY A 5 -15.42 -22.83 58.93
C GLY A 5 -14.18 -23.52 58.34
N ILE A 6 -14.34 -24.70 57.75
CA ILE A 6 -13.23 -25.43 57.11
C ILE A 6 -12.93 -24.82 55.74
N MET A 7 -13.95 -24.53 54.93
CA MET A 7 -13.77 -23.84 53.66
C MET A 7 -13.13 -22.46 53.85
N SER A 8 -13.58 -21.69 54.85
CA SER A 8 -13.00 -20.37 55.18
C SER A 8 -11.51 -20.43 55.57
N LYS A 9 -11.06 -21.46 56.32
CA LYS A 9 -9.64 -21.63 56.66
C LYS A 9 -8.78 -22.02 55.45
N PHE A 10 -9.29 -22.87 54.57
CA PHE A 10 -8.59 -23.22 53.32
C PHE A 10 -8.46 -22.01 52.39
N THR A 11 -9.53 -21.22 52.24
CA THR A 11 -9.47 -19.98 51.46
C THR A 11 -8.50 -18.98 52.07
N TYR A 12 -8.51 -18.79 53.39
CA TYR A 12 -7.57 -17.90 54.09
C TYR A 12 -6.11 -18.34 53.91
N MET A 13 -5.81 -19.64 54.12
CA MET A 13 -4.46 -20.19 53.93
C MET A 13 -3.97 -20.00 52.48
N PHE A 14 -4.83 -20.27 51.49
CA PHE A 14 -4.51 -20.08 50.08
C PHE A 14 -4.22 -18.60 49.78
N VAL A 15 -5.07 -17.69 50.26
CA VAL A 15 -4.88 -16.23 50.10
C VAL A 15 -3.57 -15.77 50.76
N THR A 16 -3.28 -16.20 51.98
CA THR A 16 -2.01 -15.84 52.65
C THR A 16 -0.79 -16.40 51.94
N CYS A 17 -0.87 -17.62 51.40
CA CYS A 17 0.23 -18.25 50.66
C CYS A 17 0.47 -17.53 49.32
N THR A 18 -0.59 -17.15 48.62
CA THR A 18 -0.47 -16.34 47.39
C THR A 18 0.06 -14.93 47.69
N PHE A 19 -0.35 -14.32 48.79
CA PHE A 19 0.12 -12.99 49.18
C PHE A 19 1.60 -13.02 49.57
N LEU A 20 2.03 -14.05 50.31
CA LEU A 20 3.44 -14.28 50.64
C LEU A 20 4.27 -14.55 49.38
N PHE A 21 3.74 -15.34 48.44
CA PHE A 21 4.40 -15.62 47.16
C PHE A 21 4.53 -14.35 46.29
N ILE A 22 3.51 -13.50 46.27
CA ILE A 22 3.54 -12.19 45.59
C ILE A 22 4.59 -11.27 46.24
N ILE A 23 4.65 -11.22 47.58
CA ILE A 23 5.67 -10.43 48.32
C ILE A 23 7.08 -10.93 48.02
N ILE A 24 7.30 -12.24 48.03
CA ILE A 24 8.58 -12.88 47.71
C ILE A 24 8.99 -12.55 46.27
N MET A 25 8.12 -12.76 45.29
CA MET A 25 8.40 -12.45 43.88
C MET A 25 8.69 -10.96 43.63
N SER A 26 8.06 -10.07 44.40
CA SER A 26 8.30 -8.62 44.34
C SER A 26 9.64 -8.21 44.96
N CYS A 27 10.25 -9.06 45.78
CA CYS A 27 11.51 -8.78 46.48
C CYS A 27 12.75 -9.31 45.74
N TYR A 28 12.57 -10.25 44.81
CA TYR A 28 13.65 -10.85 44.02
C TYR A 28 13.75 -10.29 42.59
N GLY A 29 12.84 -9.41 42.19
CA GLY A 29 12.87 -8.76 40.87
C GLY A 29 13.57 -7.41 40.90
N CYS A 30 14.23 -7.05 39.80
CA CYS A 30 14.71 -5.68 39.60
C CYS A 30 13.55 -4.70 39.40
N LYS A 31 13.78 -3.43 39.71
CA LYS A 31 12.76 -2.38 39.51
C LYS A 31 12.51 -2.13 38.03
N GLN A 32 11.44 -1.39 37.71
CA GLN A 32 10.98 -1.14 36.35
C GLN A 32 12.03 -0.51 35.40
N ALA A 33 13.02 0.22 35.92
CA ALA A 33 14.11 0.85 35.15
C ALA A 33 15.47 0.14 35.36
N GLU A 34 15.45 -1.09 35.85
CA GLU A 34 16.64 -1.87 36.16
C GLU A 34 16.57 -3.23 35.44
N TYR A 35 17.73 -3.72 34.98
CA TYR A 35 17.87 -5.06 34.41
C TYR A 35 18.73 -5.93 35.33
N GLY A 36 18.43 -7.22 35.37
CA GLY A 36 19.22 -8.19 36.14
C GLY A 36 20.45 -8.62 35.38
N ILE A 37 21.61 -8.60 36.04
CA ILE A 37 22.85 -9.22 35.58
C ILE A 37 23.44 -10.01 36.75
N ASP A 38 23.70 -11.30 36.55
CA ASP A 38 24.07 -12.25 37.60
C ASP A 38 23.14 -12.22 38.83
N SER A 39 23.54 -11.55 39.91
CA SER A 39 22.75 -11.37 41.14
C SER A 39 22.52 -9.90 41.54
N GLU A 40 22.84 -8.97 40.63
CA GLU A 40 22.69 -7.53 40.83
C GLU A 40 21.64 -6.94 39.90
N CYS A 41 21.00 -5.86 40.35
CA CYS A 41 20.09 -5.06 39.54
C CYS A 41 20.80 -3.77 39.11
N CYS A 42 20.96 -3.62 37.80
CA CYS A 42 21.65 -2.49 37.20
C CYS A 42 20.66 -1.51 36.56
N PRO A 43 20.90 -0.19 36.62
CA PRO A 43 20.06 0.78 35.92
C PRO A 43 20.17 0.59 34.40
N MET A 44 19.04 0.58 33.70
CA MET A 44 18.98 0.49 32.25
C MET A 44 19.55 1.74 31.55
N CYS A 45 20.00 1.56 30.31
CA CYS A 45 20.32 2.69 29.43
C CYS A 45 19.05 3.30 28.84
N SER A 46 19.07 4.62 28.66
CA SER A 46 17.99 5.36 27.98
C SER A 46 17.82 4.93 26.52
N PRO A 47 16.66 5.18 25.89
CA PRO A 47 16.46 4.98 24.46
C PRO A 47 17.58 5.61 23.64
N GLY A 48 18.04 4.90 22.61
CA GLY A 48 19.15 5.31 21.77
C GLY A 48 20.54 5.04 22.33
N TYR A 49 20.64 4.36 23.48
CA TYR A 49 21.89 3.95 24.08
C TYR A 49 21.88 2.47 24.42
N PHE A 50 23.02 1.82 24.25
CA PHE A 50 23.25 0.42 24.63
C PHE A 50 24.24 0.34 25.79
N VAL A 51 24.22 -0.80 26.49
CA VAL A 51 25.14 -1.11 27.58
C VAL A 51 26.53 -1.40 27.01
N HIS A 52 27.48 -0.50 27.28
CA HIS A 52 28.88 -0.74 26.94
C HIS A 52 29.62 -1.47 28.05
N ARG A 53 29.26 -1.21 29.31
CA ARG A 53 29.78 -1.89 30.50
C ARG A 53 28.67 -1.99 31.54
N HIS A 54 28.49 -3.18 32.09
CA HIS A 54 27.53 -3.41 33.18
C HIS A 54 27.88 -2.61 34.44
N CYS A 55 26.88 -2.46 35.31
CA CYS A 55 27.15 -1.95 36.64
C CYS A 55 28.01 -2.93 37.44
N THR A 56 28.59 -2.44 38.51
CA THR A 56 29.19 -3.24 39.59
C THR A 56 28.61 -2.73 40.90
N GLU A 57 28.90 -3.41 42.01
CA GLU A 57 28.58 -2.95 43.36
C GLU A 57 28.89 -1.45 43.60
N TYR A 58 29.94 -0.91 42.97
CA TYR A 58 30.39 0.48 43.17
C TYR A 58 30.21 1.40 41.96
N THR A 59 29.78 0.90 40.80
CA THR A 59 29.72 1.69 39.56
C THR A 59 28.39 1.50 38.84
N SER A 60 27.79 2.58 38.34
CA SER A 60 26.60 2.49 37.49
C SER A 60 26.90 1.88 36.11
N THR A 61 25.85 1.44 35.40
CA THR A 61 25.95 1.01 34.00
C THR A 61 26.50 2.13 33.12
N THR A 62 27.46 1.80 32.27
CA THR A 62 28.03 2.72 31.27
C THR A 62 27.31 2.53 29.95
N CYS A 63 26.71 3.60 29.44
CA CYS A 63 25.91 3.60 28.23
C CYS A 63 26.62 4.35 27.09
N LEU A 64 26.55 3.81 25.87
CA LEU A 64 27.06 4.48 24.67
C LEU A 64 25.94 4.63 23.63
N PRO A 65 25.98 5.69 22.80
CA PRO A 65 24.94 5.92 21.80
C PRO A 65 24.95 4.82 20.74
N CYS A 66 23.76 4.50 20.23
CA CYS A 66 23.63 3.57 19.12
C CYS A 66 24.37 4.10 17.88
N PRO A 67 25.17 3.26 17.21
CA PRO A 67 25.78 3.65 15.94
C PRO A 67 24.71 3.83 14.86
N SER A 68 25.10 4.50 13.76
CA SER A 68 24.24 4.69 12.58
C SER A 68 23.64 3.36 12.12
N SER A 69 22.40 3.39 11.60
CA SER A 69 21.62 2.21 11.18
C SER A 69 21.23 1.23 12.30
N THR A 70 21.25 1.68 13.56
CA THR A 70 20.75 0.90 14.70
C THR A 70 19.93 1.75 15.67
N PHE A 71 19.08 1.11 16.47
CA PHE A 71 18.19 1.79 17.41
C PHE A 71 17.85 0.96 18.66
N ILE A 72 17.47 1.65 19.73
CA ILE A 72 16.84 1.10 20.94
C ILE A 72 15.72 2.07 21.34
N GLY A 73 14.47 1.63 21.30
CA GLY A 73 13.33 2.56 21.46
C GLY A 73 12.84 2.75 22.89
N GLU A 74 13.16 1.80 23.77
CA GLU A 74 12.74 1.82 25.17
C GLU A 74 13.97 1.67 26.07
N PRO A 75 13.93 2.15 27.33
CA PRO A 75 14.99 1.90 28.28
C PRO A 75 15.30 0.39 28.36
N SER A 76 16.57 0.02 28.24
CA SER A 76 16.94 -1.40 28.21
C SER A 76 18.35 -1.67 28.73
N GLY A 77 18.58 -2.93 29.13
CA GLY A 77 19.90 -3.48 29.45
C GLY A 77 20.60 -4.14 28.25
N LEU A 78 20.23 -3.79 27.01
CA LEU A 78 20.77 -4.42 25.81
C LEU A 78 22.23 -3.99 25.58
N GLU A 79 23.11 -4.97 25.37
CA GLU A 79 24.52 -4.74 25.01
C GLU A 79 24.73 -4.37 23.52
N LYS A 80 23.69 -4.53 22.70
CA LYS A 80 23.72 -4.23 21.28
C LYS A 80 22.42 -3.56 20.85
N CYS A 81 22.56 -2.52 20.02
CA CYS A 81 21.41 -1.89 19.39
C CYS A 81 20.79 -2.81 18.34
N ARG A 82 19.49 -2.67 18.11
CA ARG A 82 18.77 -3.41 17.06
C ARG A 82 19.07 -2.78 15.71
N SER A 83 19.30 -3.58 14.68
CA SER A 83 19.45 -3.07 13.32
C SER A 83 18.14 -2.46 12.84
N CYS A 84 18.24 -1.34 12.13
CA CYS A 84 17.07 -0.74 11.50
C CYS A 84 16.53 -1.64 10.37
N THR A 85 15.23 -1.65 10.19
CA THR A 85 14.54 -2.27 9.07
C THR A 85 14.90 -1.54 7.77
N THR A 86 15.11 -2.31 6.70
CA THR A 86 15.34 -1.78 5.34
C THR A 86 14.08 -1.96 4.51
N CYS A 87 13.61 -0.89 3.87
CA CYS A 87 12.48 -0.96 2.95
C CYS A 87 12.98 -1.31 1.54
N ASP A 88 12.85 -2.59 1.16
CA ASP A 88 13.29 -3.09 -0.14
C ASP A 88 12.27 -2.77 -1.25
N THR A 89 12.72 -2.09 -2.29
CA THR A 89 11.89 -1.75 -3.46
C THR A 89 11.46 -2.98 -4.24
N ASN A 90 12.23 -4.08 -4.19
CA ASN A 90 11.83 -5.36 -4.80
C ASN A 90 10.64 -6.01 -4.10
N LEU A 91 10.41 -5.66 -2.83
CA LEU A 91 9.23 -6.05 -2.05
C LEU A 91 8.08 -5.03 -2.20
N GLY A 92 8.21 -4.07 -3.12
CA GLY A 92 7.22 -3.04 -3.34
C GLY A 92 7.20 -1.93 -2.28
N LEU A 93 8.26 -1.77 -1.48
CA LEU A 93 8.28 -0.88 -0.32
C LEU A 93 9.09 0.40 -0.56
N ARG A 94 8.75 1.45 0.19
CA ARG A 94 9.50 2.70 0.34
C ARG A 94 9.58 3.11 1.81
N ILE A 95 10.59 3.92 2.12
CA ILE A 95 10.72 4.50 3.47
C ILE A 95 9.61 5.53 3.67
N GLN A 96 8.79 5.31 4.69
CA GLN A 96 7.82 6.29 5.18
C GLN A 96 8.45 7.16 6.27
N LYS A 97 9.13 6.52 7.24
CA LYS A 97 9.87 7.20 8.31
C LYS A 97 11.27 6.63 8.39
N ASN A 98 12.26 7.52 8.42
CA ASN A 98 13.66 7.14 8.58
C ASN A 98 13.93 6.58 9.98
N CYS A 99 14.90 5.66 10.05
CA CYS A 99 15.41 5.20 11.33
C CYS A 99 16.10 6.33 12.12
N THR A 100 15.97 6.28 13.44
CA THR A 100 16.69 7.13 14.38
C THR A 100 17.30 6.25 15.47
N SER A 101 18.16 6.79 16.34
CA SER A 101 18.68 6.00 17.47
C SER A 101 17.58 5.47 18.39
N VAL A 102 16.39 6.08 18.42
CA VAL A 102 15.27 5.71 19.29
C VAL A 102 14.09 5.06 18.57
N SER A 103 14.11 4.96 17.24
CA SER A 103 12.96 4.43 16.50
C SER A 103 13.41 3.72 15.23
N ASP A 104 12.78 2.59 14.93
CA ASP A 104 13.01 1.88 13.68
C ASP A 104 12.52 2.69 12.46
N THR A 105 12.98 2.26 11.27
CA THR A 105 12.39 2.63 9.99
C THR A 105 10.96 2.11 9.91
N THR A 106 10.03 2.92 9.38
CA THR A 106 8.71 2.44 8.95
C THR A 106 8.64 2.44 7.43
N CYS A 107 8.10 1.36 6.88
CA CYS A 107 7.97 1.13 5.44
C CYS A 107 6.51 1.25 5.01
N ASP A 108 6.30 1.92 3.88
CA ASP A 108 5.02 1.99 3.18
C ASP A 108 5.12 1.31 1.81
N PRO A 109 4.00 0.91 1.21
CA PRO A 109 3.96 0.53 -0.19
C PRO A 109 4.43 1.67 -1.12
N LEU A 110 5.08 1.30 -2.21
CA LEU A 110 5.32 2.16 -3.36
C LEU A 110 3.99 2.60 -4.00
N GLU A 111 4.04 3.68 -4.77
CA GLU A 111 2.88 4.10 -5.56
C GLU A 111 2.43 3.01 -6.52
N GLY A 112 1.11 2.85 -6.67
CA GLY A 112 0.52 1.75 -7.43
C GLY A 112 0.65 0.37 -6.78
N ASN A 113 0.99 0.30 -5.49
CA ASN A 113 1.03 -0.94 -4.72
C ASN A 113 0.17 -0.82 -3.45
N PHE A 114 -0.30 -1.97 -2.94
CA PHE A 114 -0.97 -2.09 -1.64
C PHE A 114 -0.19 -3.04 -0.73
N CYS A 115 -0.35 -2.87 0.58
CA CYS A 115 0.30 -3.73 1.56
C CYS A 115 -0.40 -5.09 1.63
N SER A 116 0.30 -6.14 1.23
CA SER A 116 -0.19 -7.52 1.31
C SER A 116 0.14 -8.19 2.65
N ARG A 117 1.24 -7.78 3.30
CA ARG A 117 1.60 -8.23 4.65
C ARG A 117 1.91 -7.06 5.57
N PHE A 118 0.94 -6.76 6.42
CA PHE A 118 1.03 -5.68 7.39
C PHE A 118 1.66 -6.14 8.70
N SER A 119 2.65 -5.40 9.17
CA SER A 119 3.33 -5.59 10.46
C SER A 119 3.33 -4.25 11.20
N PRO A 120 2.20 -3.89 11.86
CA PRO A 120 2.00 -2.54 12.38
C PRO A 120 3.19 -2.07 13.24
N PRO A 121 3.69 -0.84 13.05
CA PRO A 121 3.15 0.24 12.20
C PRO A 121 3.68 0.25 10.75
N SER A 122 4.26 -0.85 10.25
CA SER A 122 5.00 -0.91 8.99
C SER A 122 4.42 -1.95 8.01
N CYS A 123 4.72 -1.82 6.72
CA CYS A 123 4.45 -2.84 5.71
C CYS A 123 5.70 -3.69 5.43
N SER A 124 5.55 -5.02 5.45
CA SER A 124 6.65 -5.97 5.20
C SER A 124 6.69 -6.52 3.77
N LEU A 125 5.56 -6.44 3.06
CA LEU A 125 5.45 -6.84 1.65
C LEU A 125 4.30 -6.11 1.00
N ALA A 126 4.57 -5.43 -0.11
CA ALA A 126 3.58 -4.81 -0.96
C ALA A 126 3.47 -5.52 -2.31
N GLN A 127 2.29 -5.43 -2.90
CA GLN A 127 1.98 -5.98 -4.22
C GLN A 127 1.40 -4.88 -5.10
N LYS A 128 1.64 -4.95 -6.40
CA LYS A 128 1.06 -4.01 -7.36
C LYS A 128 -0.45 -4.10 -7.31
N HIS A 129 -1.10 -2.95 -7.49
CA HIS A 129 -2.55 -2.91 -7.67
C HIS A 129 -2.95 -3.70 -8.91
N THR A 130 -4.05 -4.44 -8.78
CA THR A 130 -4.69 -5.13 -9.89
C THR A 130 -5.08 -4.12 -10.97
N GLN A 131 -4.71 -4.41 -12.21
CA GLN A 131 -5.18 -3.68 -13.39
C GLN A 131 -6.46 -4.36 -13.86
N CYS A 132 -7.53 -3.59 -14.07
CA CYS A 132 -8.76 -4.14 -14.58
C CYS A 132 -8.62 -4.48 -16.06
N GLU A 133 -9.14 -5.63 -16.45
CA GLU A 133 -9.08 -6.09 -17.83
C GLU A 133 -10.10 -5.34 -18.71
N PRO A 134 -9.88 -5.27 -20.03
CA PRO A 134 -10.93 -4.81 -20.96
C PRO A 134 -12.21 -5.62 -20.76
N GLY A 135 -13.35 -4.96 -20.68
CA GLY A 135 -14.60 -5.59 -20.23
C GLY A 135 -14.96 -5.28 -18.78
N GLN A 136 -14.01 -4.75 -18.00
CA GLN A 136 -14.20 -4.40 -16.60
C GLN A 136 -14.04 -2.90 -16.37
N TYR A 137 -14.70 -2.39 -15.33
CA TYR A 137 -14.52 -1.04 -14.82
C TYR A 137 -13.98 -1.08 -13.39
N ILE A 138 -13.31 0.01 -13.01
CA ILE A 138 -12.74 0.19 -11.69
C ILE A 138 -13.86 0.61 -10.73
N LYS A 139 -14.35 -0.34 -9.95
CA LYS A 139 -15.39 -0.09 -8.94
C LYS A 139 -14.82 0.64 -7.72
N GLN A 140 -13.60 0.29 -7.31
CA GLN A 140 -12.87 0.97 -6.24
C GLN A 140 -11.39 1.03 -6.60
N ASN A 141 -10.80 2.22 -6.45
CA ASN A 141 -9.35 2.39 -6.61
C ASN A 141 -8.60 1.72 -5.45
N GLY A 142 -7.45 1.12 -5.75
CA GLY A 142 -6.53 0.63 -4.74
C GLY A 142 -6.02 1.74 -3.82
N THR A 143 -5.76 1.38 -2.57
CA THR A 143 -5.13 2.23 -1.55
C THR A 143 -3.81 1.61 -1.10
N ALA A 144 -3.08 2.26 -0.19
CA ALA A 144 -1.91 1.64 0.43
C ALA A 144 -2.25 0.35 1.21
N SER A 145 -3.52 0.14 1.58
CA SER A 145 -3.95 -1.02 2.39
C SER A 145 -4.83 -2.02 1.64
N THR A 146 -5.37 -1.64 0.49
CA THR A 146 -6.36 -2.44 -0.24
C THR A 146 -6.06 -2.42 -1.73
N ASP A 147 -6.32 -3.55 -2.39
CA ASP A 147 -6.18 -3.65 -3.83
C ASP A 147 -7.30 -2.91 -4.57
N THR A 148 -7.10 -2.67 -5.87
CA THR A 148 -8.12 -2.22 -6.81
C THR A 148 -9.20 -3.29 -6.95
N VAL A 149 -10.47 -2.86 -6.97
CA VAL A 149 -11.61 -3.75 -7.18
C VAL A 149 -12.19 -3.49 -8.56
N CYS A 150 -12.16 -4.52 -9.41
CA CYS A 150 -12.71 -4.51 -10.75
C CYS A 150 -14.09 -5.16 -10.79
N THR A 151 -14.94 -4.76 -11.75
CA THR A 151 -16.26 -5.35 -11.95
C THR A 151 -16.60 -5.37 -13.44
N ASP A 152 -17.27 -6.41 -13.90
CA ASP A 152 -17.61 -6.58 -15.32
C ASP A 152 -18.68 -5.59 -15.79
N CYS A 153 -18.56 -5.16 -17.04
CA CYS A 153 -19.60 -4.43 -17.74
C CYS A 153 -20.73 -5.36 -18.18
N VAL A 154 -21.97 -4.89 -18.05
CA VAL A 154 -23.19 -5.64 -18.38
C VAL A 154 -24.05 -4.88 -19.38
N GLY A 155 -24.85 -5.62 -20.17
CA GLY A 155 -25.71 -5.05 -21.19
C GLY A 155 -24.92 -4.33 -22.29
N ASP A 156 -25.48 -3.22 -22.81
CA ASP A 156 -24.90 -2.43 -23.91
C ASP A 156 -23.87 -1.40 -23.42
N THR A 157 -22.96 -1.85 -22.54
CA THR A 157 -21.92 -1.00 -21.97
C THR A 157 -20.53 -1.61 -22.12
N TYR A 158 -19.51 -0.75 -22.11
CA TYR A 158 -18.12 -1.17 -22.28
C TYR A 158 -17.13 -0.38 -21.42
N SER A 159 -15.95 -0.95 -21.25
CA SER A 159 -14.78 -0.32 -20.63
C SER A 159 -13.50 -0.94 -21.17
N ASP A 160 -12.47 -0.12 -21.34
CA ASP A 160 -11.12 -0.55 -21.74
C ASP A 160 -10.27 -1.01 -20.53
N GLY A 161 -10.88 -1.11 -19.34
CA GLY A 161 -10.21 -1.42 -18.08
C GLY A 161 -9.78 -0.19 -17.28
N SER A 162 -9.78 1.01 -17.88
CA SER A 162 -9.33 2.25 -17.23
C SER A 162 -10.47 3.09 -16.63
N PHE A 163 -11.72 2.80 -16.99
CA PHE A 163 -12.85 3.63 -16.60
C PHE A 163 -13.33 3.31 -15.19
N SER A 164 -13.80 4.34 -14.46
CA SER A 164 -14.46 4.17 -13.15
C SER A 164 -15.92 3.69 -13.26
N THR A 165 -16.48 3.70 -14.46
CA THR A 165 -17.83 3.22 -14.78
C THR A 165 -17.88 2.76 -16.23
N CYS A 166 -18.66 1.73 -16.55
CA CYS A 166 -18.89 1.34 -17.95
C CYS A 166 -19.63 2.46 -18.70
N ARG A 167 -19.25 2.66 -19.95
CA ARG A 167 -19.88 3.63 -20.86
C ARG A 167 -20.88 2.92 -21.76
N SER A 168 -21.98 3.57 -22.09
CA SER A 168 -22.93 3.01 -23.07
C SER A 168 -22.32 3.00 -24.47
N HIS A 169 -22.69 2.00 -25.27
CA HIS A 169 -22.26 1.95 -26.67
C HIS A 169 -22.83 3.10 -27.49
N THR A 170 -22.03 3.57 -28.45
CA THR A 170 -22.45 4.55 -29.44
C THR A 170 -23.59 4.00 -30.29
N GLN A 171 -24.68 4.75 -30.38
CA GLN A 171 -25.87 4.39 -31.16
C GLN A 171 -25.66 4.75 -32.63
N CYS A 172 -25.31 3.76 -33.44
CA CYS A 172 -25.06 3.96 -34.87
C CYS A 172 -26.35 3.86 -35.70
N LYS A 173 -26.51 4.75 -36.71
CA LYS A 173 -27.52 4.55 -37.77
C LYS A 173 -27.18 3.38 -38.69
N LEU A 174 -25.89 3.24 -39.03
CA LEU A 174 -25.34 2.11 -39.76
C LEU A 174 -24.15 1.57 -38.97
N MET A 175 -24.27 0.33 -38.52
CA MET A 175 -23.28 -0.33 -37.68
C MET A 175 -22.21 -0.98 -38.56
N ARG A 176 -20.93 -0.60 -38.40
CA ARG A 176 -19.80 -1.27 -39.07
C ARG A 176 -19.35 -2.50 -38.27
N LYS A 177 -19.24 -2.33 -36.95
CA LYS A 177 -18.85 -3.37 -36.00
C LYS A 177 -19.62 -3.18 -34.70
N GLY A 178 -20.27 -4.24 -34.23
CA GLY A 178 -21.00 -4.21 -32.96
C GLY A 178 -20.05 -3.96 -31.77
N GLY A 179 -20.55 -3.26 -30.76
CA GLY A 179 -19.84 -3.06 -29.51
C GLY A 179 -19.70 -4.37 -28.72
N THR A 180 -18.68 -4.42 -27.87
CA THR A 180 -18.45 -5.52 -26.91
C THR A 180 -18.34 -4.94 -25.50
N SER A 181 -18.24 -5.76 -24.45
CA SER A 181 -17.93 -5.24 -23.12
C SER A 181 -16.55 -4.57 -23.06
N SER A 182 -15.63 -4.92 -23.96
CA SER A 182 -14.27 -4.36 -24.02
C SER A 182 -14.09 -3.16 -24.94
N SER A 183 -15.02 -2.90 -25.86
CA SER A 183 -14.86 -1.87 -26.88
C SER A 183 -16.18 -1.30 -27.35
N ASP A 184 -16.18 -0.04 -27.76
CA ASP A 184 -17.36 0.60 -28.33
C ASP A 184 -17.76 -0.02 -29.68
N ALA A 185 -18.99 0.27 -30.09
CA ALA A 185 -19.48 0.08 -31.44
C ALA A 185 -18.76 1.02 -32.41
N GLU A 186 -18.44 0.52 -33.61
CA GLU A 186 -17.89 1.33 -34.69
C GLU A 186 -18.98 1.63 -35.71
N CYS A 187 -19.25 2.93 -35.95
CA CYS A 187 -20.26 3.36 -36.91
C CYS A 187 -19.67 3.53 -38.32
N GLU A 188 -20.49 3.30 -39.33
CA GLU A 188 -20.18 3.65 -40.71
C GLU A 188 -20.84 4.97 -41.09
N ASP A 189 -20.02 5.95 -41.48
CA ASP A 189 -20.48 7.32 -41.70
C ASP A 189 -20.70 7.57 -43.20
N VAL A 190 -21.84 7.06 -43.69
CA VAL A 190 -22.24 7.15 -45.11
C VAL A 190 -22.39 8.58 -45.61
N VAL A 191 -22.72 9.54 -44.74
CA VAL A 191 -22.84 10.95 -45.11
C VAL A 191 -21.48 11.50 -45.51
N THR A 192 -20.44 11.19 -44.74
CA THR A 192 -19.06 11.61 -44.99
C THR A 192 -18.56 11.03 -46.32
N ILE A 193 -18.87 9.75 -46.58
CA ILE A 193 -18.53 9.10 -47.86
C ILE A 193 -19.25 9.77 -49.04
N ILE A 194 -20.55 10.04 -48.93
CA ILE A 194 -21.35 10.69 -49.98
C ILE A 194 -20.83 12.11 -50.25
N VAL A 195 -20.52 12.89 -49.21
CA VAL A 195 -19.97 14.24 -49.36
C VAL A 195 -18.62 14.20 -50.09
N ILE A 196 -17.74 13.25 -49.75
CA ILE A 196 -16.47 13.07 -50.45
C ILE A 196 -16.72 12.74 -51.93
N ILE A 197 -17.61 11.80 -52.25
CA ILE A 197 -17.92 11.44 -53.65
C ILE A 197 -18.48 12.64 -54.42
N LEU A 198 -19.45 13.36 -53.85
CA LEU A 198 -20.03 14.54 -54.49
C LEU A 198 -19.00 15.65 -54.69
N SER A 199 -18.12 15.88 -53.72
CA SER A 199 -17.05 16.87 -53.84
C SER A 199 -16.05 16.52 -54.95
N LEU A 200 -15.67 15.25 -55.09
CA LEU A 200 -14.80 14.76 -56.15
C LEU A 200 -15.44 14.92 -57.54
N LEU A 201 -16.72 14.55 -57.67
CA LEU A 201 -17.47 14.76 -58.92
C LEU A 201 -17.51 16.24 -59.31
N LEU A 202 -17.76 17.13 -58.36
CA LEU A 202 -17.79 18.58 -58.59
C LEU A 202 -16.42 19.09 -59.08
N VAL A 203 -15.33 18.68 -58.45
CA VAL A 203 -13.96 19.03 -58.89
C VAL A 203 -13.68 18.52 -60.30
N VAL A 204 -14.04 17.28 -60.62
CA VAL A 204 -13.85 16.72 -61.97
C VAL A 204 -14.65 17.51 -63.01
N THR A 205 -15.91 17.85 -62.73
CA THR A 205 -16.73 18.64 -63.65
C THR A 205 -16.14 20.03 -63.90
N MET A 206 -15.62 20.70 -62.87
CA MET A 206 -14.94 21.99 -63.01
C MET A 206 -13.68 21.90 -63.88
N MET A 207 -12.90 20.82 -63.73
CA MET A 207 -11.71 20.57 -64.55
C MET A 207 -12.07 20.32 -66.03
N LEU A 208 -13.14 19.57 -66.30
CA LEU A 208 -13.63 19.33 -67.66
C LEU A 208 -14.15 20.62 -68.31
N ILE A 209 -14.89 21.45 -67.58
CA ILE A 209 -15.35 22.76 -68.06
C ILE A 209 -14.17 23.68 -68.36
N PHE A 210 -13.19 23.75 -67.46
CA PHE A 210 -11.97 24.52 -67.67
C PHE A 210 -11.22 24.06 -68.93
N PHE A 211 -11.04 22.75 -69.11
CA PHE A 211 -10.41 22.18 -70.29
C PHE A 211 -11.16 22.51 -71.57
N TRP A 212 -12.50 22.42 -71.56
CA TRP A 212 -13.34 22.77 -72.69
C TRP A 212 -13.26 24.27 -73.04
N CYS A 213 -13.29 25.15 -72.03
CA CYS A 213 -13.09 26.60 -72.20
C CYS A 213 -11.69 26.92 -72.74
N TRP A 214 -10.66 26.23 -72.26
CA TRP A 214 -9.28 26.37 -72.73
C TRP A 214 -9.14 25.93 -74.19
N GLN A 215 -9.70 24.78 -74.54
CA GLN A 215 -9.71 24.28 -75.92
C GLN A 215 -10.43 25.27 -76.85
N LYS A 216 -11.58 25.82 -76.45
CA LYS A 216 -12.31 26.81 -77.27
C LYS A 216 -11.56 28.13 -77.45
N ARG A 217 -10.74 28.56 -76.48
CA ARG A 217 -9.87 29.75 -76.62
C ARG A 217 -8.65 29.51 -77.50
N ASN A 218 -8.16 28.28 -77.56
CA ASN A 218 -6.93 27.92 -78.27
C ASN A 218 -7.16 27.29 -79.66
N ILE A 219 -8.41 27.18 -80.13
CA ILE A 219 -8.70 26.87 -81.53
C ILE A 219 -8.50 28.17 -82.34
N PRO A 220 -7.46 28.29 -83.17
CA PRO A 220 -7.26 29.46 -84.02
C PRO A 220 -8.38 29.52 -85.07
N VAL A 221 -9.01 30.68 -85.22
CA VAL A 221 -9.88 31.02 -86.36
C VAL A 221 -9.01 31.20 -87.60
#